data_AF-A0A1G9XUH0-F1
#
_entry.id   AF-A0A1G9XUH0-F1
#
_cell.length_a   1.000
_cell.length_b   1.000
_cell.length_c   1.000
_cell.angle_alpha   90.00
_cell.angle_beta   90.00
_cell.angle_gamma   90.00
#
_symmetry.space_group_name_H-M   'P 1'
#
loop_
_entity.id
_entity.type
_entity.pdbx_description
1 polymer ?
#
loop_
_entity_poly.entity_id
_entity_poly.type
_entity_poly.pdbx_seq_one_letter_code
_entity_poly.pdbx_strand_id
1 'polypeptide(L)' 'MVWFVVAVFALIGFTETPALIQKKMWRELVVFSVLFVFSFVVCLLYAMGVDVPSPIRGIKYLLENVLKLTYR' A
#
# COMPACT_ATOMS: atom_id res chain seq x y z
N MET A 1 3.41 13.67 10.52
CA MET A 1 3.56 12.53 9.57
C MET A 1 2.36 12.38 8.64
N VAL A 2 1.13 12.28 9.15
CA VAL A 2 -0.09 12.09 8.34
C VAL A 2 -0.26 13.14 7.22
N TRP A 3 -0.06 14.42 7.50
CA TRP A 3 -0.19 15.49 6.49
C TRP A 3 0.73 15.31 5.27
N PHE A 4 1.95 14.81 5.47
CA PHE A 4 2.87 14.53 4.36
C PHE A 4 2.38 13.36 3.51
N VAL A 5 1.81 12.33 4.14
CA VAL A 5 1.22 11.18 3.42
C VAL A 5 0.09 11.68 2.52
N VAL A 6 -0.83 12.48 3.05
CA VAL A 6 -1.95 13.01 2.24
C VAL A 6 -1.45 13.89 1.09
N ALA A 7 -0.47 14.77 1.35
CA ALA A 7 0.07 15.66 0.31
C ALA A 7 0.76 14.88 -0.84
N VAL A 8 1.54 13.85 -0.52
CA VAL A 8 2.22 13.01 -1.52
C VAL A 8 1.22 12.22 -2.35
N PHE A 9 0.24 11.59 -1.71
CA PHE A 9 -0.81 10.87 -2.44
C PHE A 9 -1.65 11.84 -3.29
N ALA A 10 -1.99 13.04 -2.80
CA ALA A 10 -2.68 14.04 -3.61
C ALA A 10 -1.89 14.40 -4.88
N LEU A 11 -0.57 14.61 -4.77
CA LEU A 11 0.30 14.88 -5.91
C LEU A 11 0.30 13.73 -6.92
N ILE A 12 0.53 12.49 -6.47
CA ILE A 12 0.57 11.31 -7.34
C ILE A 12 -0.76 11.10 -8.04
N GLY A 13 -1.87 11.21 -7.31
CA GLY A 13 -3.22 11.13 -7.89
C GLY A 13 -3.43 12.22 -8.93
N PHE A 14 -3.01 13.46 -8.66
CA PHE A 14 -3.20 14.56 -9.60
C PHE A 14 -2.34 14.45 -10.87
N THR A 15 -1.17 13.80 -10.82
CA THR A 15 -0.32 13.60 -12.00
C THR A 15 -0.71 12.36 -12.80
N GLU A 16 -0.98 11.24 -12.14
CA GLU A 16 -1.23 9.95 -12.79
C GLU A 16 -2.67 9.83 -13.31
N THR A 17 -3.67 10.23 -12.51
CA THR A 17 -5.09 10.07 -12.86
C THR A 17 -5.47 10.76 -14.18
N PRO A 18 -5.11 12.03 -14.44
CA PRO A 18 -5.43 12.67 -15.73
C PRO A 18 -4.65 12.05 -16.89
N ALA A 19 -3.42 11.59 -16.68
CA ALA A 19 -2.65 10.91 -17.72
C ALA A 19 -3.33 9.61 -18.18
N LEU A 20 -3.87 8.81 -17.25
CA LEU A 20 -4.61 7.59 -17.57
C LEU A 20 -5.98 7.87 -18.23
N ILE A 21 -6.68 8.93 -17.80
CA ILE A 21 -7.95 9.35 -18.40
C ILE A 21 -7.72 9.80 -19.85
N GLN A 22 -6.69 10.61 -20.10
CA GLN A 22 -6.37 11.09 -21.45
C GLN A 22 -6.02 9.94 -22.41
N LYS A 23 -5.34 8.89 -21.92
CA LYS A 23 -5.03 7.69 -22.71
C LYS A 23 -6.22 6.73 -22.87
N LYS A 24 -7.40 7.04 -22.33
CA LYS A 24 -8.60 6.17 -22.30
C LYS A 24 -8.34 4.78 -21.72
N MET A 25 -7.38 4.64 -20.80
CA MET A 25 -6.97 3.35 -20.22
C MET A 25 -7.81 3.02 -18.98
N TRP A 26 -9.12 2.88 -19.15
CA TRP A 26 -10.08 2.71 -18.05
C TRP A 26 -9.80 1.48 -17.18
N ARG A 27 -9.34 0.37 -17.76
CA ARG A 27 -8.97 -0.85 -17.01
C ARG A 27 -7.78 -0.59 -16.09
N GLU A 28 -6.78 0.13 -16.57
CA GLU A 28 -5.59 0.48 -15.80
C GLU A 28 -5.91 1.53 -14.75
N LEU A 29 -6.80 2.47 -15.05
CA LEU A 29 -7.30 3.46 -14.08
C LEU A 29 -7.92 2.77 -12.87
N VAL A 30 -8.73 1.72 -13.09
CA VAL A 30 -9.35 0.96 -12.00
C VAL A 30 -8.29 0.21 -11.19
N VAL A 31 -7.37 -0.50 -11.83
CA VAL A 31 -6.31 -1.24 -11.12
C VAL A 31 -5.41 -0.29 -10.31
N PHE A 32 -5.01 0.82 -10.94
CA PHE A 32 -4.25 1.88 -10.29
C PHE A 32 -5.01 2.43 -9.08
N SER A 33 -6.27 2.82 -9.26
CA SER A 33 -7.09 3.39 -8.18
C SER A 33 -7.25 2.43 -7.00
N VAL A 34 -7.51 1.15 -7.26
CA VAL A 34 -7.62 0.12 -6.21
C VAL A 34 -6.31 -0.02 -5.43
N LEU A 35 -5.19 -0.16 -6.12
CA LEU A 35 -3.87 -0.26 -5.48
C LEU A 35 -3.47 1.03 -4.74
N PHE A 36 -3.83 2.17 -5.31
CA PHE A 36 -3.54 3.49 -4.77
C PHE A 36 -4.29 3.74 -3.48
N VAL A 37 -5.60 3.48 -3.47
CA VAL A 37 -6.43 3.57 -2.25
C VAL A 37 -5.96 2.56 -1.21
N PHE A 38 -5.65 1.32 -1.62
CA PHE A 38 -5.14 0.31 -0.69
C PHE A 38 -3.84 0.76 -0.01
N SER A 39 -2.88 1.25 -0.79
CA SER A 39 -1.61 1.77 -0.28
C SER A 39 -1.82 2.99 0.62
N PHE A 40 -2.74 3.89 0.26
CA PHE A 40 -3.08 5.06 1.07
C PHE A 40 -3.62 4.64 2.44
N VAL A 41 -4.55 3.70 2.49
CA VAL A 41 -5.13 3.19 3.74
C VAL A 41 -4.05 2.58 4.63
N VAL A 42 -3.17 1.75 4.07
CA VAL A 42 -2.06 1.13 4.83
C VAL A 42 -1.09 2.20 5.37
N CYS A 43 -0.70 3.16 4.54
CA CYS A 43 0.16 4.26 4.97
C CYS A 43 -0.52 5.15 6.02
N LEU A 44 -1.82 5.37 5.92
CA LEU A 44 -2.60 6.16 6.87
C LEU A 44 -2.65 5.45 8.24
N LEU A 45 -2.98 4.16 8.25
CA LEU A 45 -2.95 3.31 9.45
C LEU A 45 -1.58 3.35 10.12
N TYR A 46 -0.51 3.19 9.34
CA TYR A 46 0.86 3.27 9.84
C TYR A 46 1.19 4.66 10.41
N ALA A 47 0.79 5.74 9.73
CA ALA A 47 1.02 7.11 10.17
C ALA A 47 0.19 7.50 11.41
N MET A 48 -0.92 6.80 11.67
CA MET A 48 -1.73 6.91 12.89
C MET A 48 -1.15 6.10 14.05
N GLY A 49 -0.03 5.40 13.86
CA GLY A 49 0.60 4.57 14.89
C GLY A 49 -0.13 3.26 15.14
N VAL A 50 -1.02 2.84 14.22
CA VAL A 50 -1.55 1.48 14.25
C VAL A 50 -0.40 0.55 13.92
N ASP A 51 -0.09 -0.37 14.84
CA ASP A 51 0.86 -1.45 14.63
C ASP A 51 0.34 -2.38 13.54
N VAL A 52 0.58 -2.01 12.28
CA VAL A 52 0.37 -2.91 11.16
C VAL A 52 1.34 -4.06 11.36
N PRO A 53 0.84 -5.29 11.60
CA PRO A 53 1.72 -6.42 11.84
C PRO A 53 2.64 -6.55 10.64
N SER A 54 3.95 -6.40 10.87
CA SER A 54 4.90 -6.41 9.77
C SER A 54 4.72 -7.72 8.99
N PRO A 55 4.75 -7.70 7.64
CA PRO A 55 4.65 -8.91 6.83
C PRO A 55 5.68 -9.98 7.26
N ILE A 56 6.83 -9.52 7.78
CA ILE A 56 7.85 -10.34 8.41
C ILE A 56 7.32 -11.20 9.56
N ARG A 57 6.38 -10.73 10.38
CA ARG A 57 5.75 -11.56 11.42
C ARG A 57 4.92 -12.68 10.80
N GLY A 58 4.17 -12.40 9.73
CA GLY A 58 3.42 -13.43 8.99
C GLY A 58 4.33 -14.44 8.29
N ILE A 59 5.41 -13.96 7.66
CA ILE A 59 6.44 -14.81 7.05
C ILE A 59 7.13 -15.65 8.11
N LYS A 60 7.50 -15.06 9.26
CA LYS A 60 8.11 -15.77 10.39
C LYS A 60 7.17 -16.83 10.95
N TYR A 61 5.88 -16.53 11.07
CA TYR A 61 4.87 -17.51 11.45
C TYR A 61 4.79 -18.68 10.46
N LEU A 62 4.82 -18.41 9.14
CA LEU A 62 4.85 -19.45 8.11
C LEU A 62 6.15 -20.27 8.15
N LEU A 63 7.30 -19.62 8.31
CA LEU A 63 8.59 -20.31 8.41
C LEU A 63 8.66 -21.22 9.64
N GLU A 64 8.21 -20.74 10.80
CA GLU A 64 8.27 -21.47 12.05
C GLU A 64 7.19 -22.56 12.14
N ASN A 65 5.94 -22.27 11.74
CA ASN A 65 4.83 -23.21 11.92
C ASN A 65 4.63 -24.18 10.76
N VAL A 66 4.85 -23.74 9.51
CA VAL A 66 4.64 -24.60 8.33
C VAL A 66 5.94 -25.26 7.90
N LEU A 67 7.04 -24.49 7.82
CA LEU A 67 8.33 -25.02 7.38
C LEU A 67 9.20 -25.57 8.52
N LYS A 68 8.89 -25.29 9.80
CA LYS A 68 9.71 -25.66 10.98
C LYS A 68 11.19 -25.29 10.85
N LEU A 69 11.48 -24.22 10.10
CA LEU A 69 12.84 -23.72 9.99
C LEU A 69 13.10 -22.81 11.19
N THR A 70 13.81 -23.33 12.19
CA THR A 70 14.28 -22.57 13.35
C THR A 70 15.30 -21.53 12.88
N TYR A 71 14.89 -20.27 12.78
CA TYR A 71 15.81 -19.16 12.57
C TYR A 71 16.23 -18.61 13.94
N ARG A 72 17.47 -18.88 14.35
CA ARG A 72 18.10 -18.28 15.55
C ARG A 72 18.54 -16.86 15.26
#